data_AF-A0A2S4V079-F1
#
_entry.id   AF-A0A2S4V079-F1
#
_cell.length_a   1.000
_cell.length_b   1.000
_cell.length_c   1.000
_cell.angle_alpha   90.00
_cell.angle_beta   90.00
_cell.angle_gamma   90.00
#
_symmetry.space_group_name_H-M   'P 1'
#
loop_
_entity.id
_entity.type
_entity.pdbx_description
1 polymer ?
#
loop_
_entity_poly.entity_id
_entity_poly.type
_entity_poly.pdbx_seq_one_letter_code
_entity_poly.pdbx_strand_id
1 'polypeptide(L)'
;MHSSLLPQLDDQIKTLSLSLVPSDVWKEPKAKRQLILRTMSELEKTIDQIKSIIAATCPACTGPMSSAPERTDDHHLRGLKSYRLQRLKPKFNEEVLYQINQIFTHAHALFQKIVLAPEGVKPDKLDEGSDRKSLTRWVDIACKSIKSTIKDSESSELDLAQESWHFEVPKIDTMFEEIIGIAYQPKTDFVTEDGRRISRTPIHEPVVQLARRMIPIIKLVKIFYNKISRRGMNQHRFPPFTKMSSEQISYIAHSMSTFHGDVINCDSSYKELMRVLIPLHYIPLIPATNGPELRTYYITWFETWSDQFYLAIHNFKRLAKRFDSTPF
;
A
#
# COMPACT_ATOMS: atom_id res chain seq x y z
N MET A 1 -16.77 8.30 10.20
CA MET A 1 -15.35 8.59 10.45
C MET A 1 -14.76 9.66 9.52
N HIS A 2 -14.98 9.56 8.21
CA HIS A 2 -14.16 10.30 7.24
C HIS A 2 -14.55 11.75 6.98
N SER A 3 -15.82 12.13 7.08
CA SER A 3 -16.25 13.46 6.61
C SER A 3 -16.07 14.62 7.60
N SER A 4 -15.73 14.36 8.87
CA SER A 4 -15.56 15.44 9.86
C SER A 4 -14.44 15.20 10.87
N LEU A 5 -14.34 14.00 11.46
CA LEU A 5 -13.43 13.76 12.59
C LEU A 5 -11.94 13.81 12.21
N LEU A 6 -11.55 13.22 11.08
CA LEU A 6 -10.15 13.24 10.63
C LEU A 6 -9.70 14.67 10.23
N PRO A 7 -10.48 15.44 9.43
CA PRO A 7 -10.18 16.85 9.21
C PRO A 7 -10.14 17.68 10.50
N GLN A 8 -11.08 17.46 11.42
CA GLN A 8 -11.10 18.15 12.72
C GLN A 8 -9.83 17.86 13.53
N LEU A 9 -9.37 16.61 13.53
CA LEU A 9 -8.12 16.21 14.18
C LEU A 9 -6.90 16.93 13.58
N ASP A 10 -6.86 17.08 12.25
CA ASP A 10 -5.81 17.83 11.54
C ASP A 10 -5.76 19.30 11.98
N ASP A 11 -6.93 19.95 12.08
CA ASP A 11 -7.05 21.34 12.52
C ASP A 11 -6.69 21.52 14.01
N GLN A 12 -7.09 20.58 14.87
CA GLN A 12 -6.73 20.59 16.29
C GLN A 12 -5.21 20.46 16.49
N ILE A 13 -4.54 19.59 15.74
CA ILE A 13 -3.08 19.42 15.80
C ILE A 13 -2.36 20.71 15.37
N LYS A 14 -2.80 21.33 14.27
CA LYS A 14 -2.25 22.62 13.81
C LYS A 14 -2.46 23.72 14.85
N THR A 15 -3.66 23.79 15.43
CA THR A 15 -4.00 24.76 16.48
C THR A 15 -3.11 24.59 17.71
N LEU A 16 -2.86 23.35 18.14
CA LEU A 16 -1.94 23.05 19.24
C LEU A 16 -0.52 23.54 18.93
N SER A 17 -0.02 23.25 17.72
CA SER A 17 1.31 23.69 17.28
C SER A 17 1.46 25.22 17.26
N LEU A 18 0.45 25.93 16.75
CA LEU A 18 0.43 27.39 16.70
C LEU A 18 0.32 28.01 18.10
N SER A 19 -0.38 27.33 19.03
CA SER A 19 -0.51 27.79 20.42
C SER A 19 0.79 27.65 21.23
N LEU A 20 1.72 26.82 20.76
CA LEU A 20 3.02 26.55 21.38
C LEU A 20 4.17 27.34 20.74
N VAL A 21 3.88 28.48 20.12
CA VAL A 21 4.92 29.43 19.69
C VAL A 21 5.47 30.16 20.93
N PRO A 22 6.76 30.02 21.28
CA PRO A 22 7.34 30.62 22.49
C PRO A 22 7.06 32.13 22.67
N SER A 23 7.26 32.93 21.61
CA SER A 23 7.00 34.38 21.66
C SER A 23 5.56 34.73 22.03
N ASP A 24 4.60 33.99 21.49
CA ASP A 24 3.18 34.15 21.78
C ASP A 24 2.82 33.72 23.20
N VAL A 25 3.41 32.63 23.68
CA VAL A 25 3.17 32.11 25.03
C VAL A 25 3.66 33.10 26.09
N TRP A 26 4.77 33.80 25.85
CA TRP A 26 5.23 34.84 26.79
C TRP A 26 4.45 36.14 26.72
N LYS A 27 3.89 36.51 25.57
CA LYS A 27 3.01 37.68 25.46
C LYS A 27 1.72 37.50 26.27
N GLU A 28 1.10 36.31 26.17
CA GLU A 28 -0.20 36.03 26.78
C GLU A 28 -0.24 34.68 27.51
N PRO A 29 0.53 34.49 28.59
CA PRO A 29 0.76 33.17 29.20
C PRO A 29 -0.50 32.53 29.75
N LYS A 30 -1.41 33.33 30.33
CA LYS A 30 -2.69 32.81 30.85
C LYS A 30 -3.62 32.37 29.72
N ALA A 31 -3.80 33.21 28.70
CA ALA A 31 -4.70 32.91 27.59
C ALA A 31 -4.20 31.74 26.74
N LYS A 32 -2.90 31.71 26.41
CA LYS A 32 -2.28 30.61 25.66
C LYS A 32 -2.32 29.29 26.42
N ARG A 33 -2.09 29.30 27.74
CA ARG A 33 -2.23 28.09 28.57
C ARG A 33 -3.66 27.54 28.54
N GLN A 34 -4.67 28.42 28.67
CA GLN A 34 -6.07 28.00 28.56
C GLN A 34 -6.40 27.43 27.18
N LEU A 35 -5.90 28.05 26.11
CA LEU A 35 -6.07 27.57 24.74
C LEU A 35 -5.42 26.20 24.52
N ILE A 36 -4.21 25.98 25.04
CA ILE A 36 -3.51 24.69 24.97
C ILE A 36 -4.34 23.60 25.67
N LEU A 37 -4.77 23.85 26.90
CA LEU A 37 -5.57 22.87 27.67
C LEU A 37 -6.88 22.52 26.98
N ARG A 38 -7.58 23.54 26.46
CA ARG A 38 -8.81 23.36 25.68
C ARG A 38 -8.56 22.52 24.43
N THR A 39 -7.53 22.88 23.66
CA THR A 39 -7.19 22.17 22.40
C THR A 39 -6.81 20.71 22.68
N MET A 40 -6.03 20.44 23.74
CA MET A 40 -5.68 19.07 24.13
C MET A 40 -6.91 18.24 24.52
N SER A 41 -7.83 18.81 25.31
CA SER A 41 -9.08 18.12 25.70
C SER A 41 -9.99 17.84 24.50
N GLU A 42 -10.12 18.80 23.56
CA GLU A 42 -10.88 18.60 22.33
C GLU A 42 -10.24 17.53 21.43
N LEU A 43 -8.90 17.46 21.38
CA LEU A 43 -8.14 16.47 20.63
C LEU A 43 -8.33 15.07 21.22
N GLU A 44 -8.22 14.92 22.54
CA GLU A 44 -8.45 13.66 23.25
C GLU A 44 -9.87 13.12 22.98
N LYS A 45 -10.89 13.98 23.12
CA LYS A 45 -12.27 13.63 22.80
C LYS A 45 -12.44 13.16 21.36
N THR A 46 -11.77 13.83 20.41
CA THR A 46 -11.85 13.49 18.98
C THR A 46 -11.18 12.13 18.71
N ILE A 47 -10.03 11.86 19.34
CA ILE A 47 -9.35 10.55 19.27
C ILE A 47 -10.24 9.46 19.82
N ASP A 48 -10.85 9.65 20.99
CA ASP A 48 -11.69 8.63 21.62
C ASP A 48 -12.95 8.35 20.82
N GLN A 49 -13.56 9.37 20.22
CA GLN A 49 -14.65 9.20 19.26
C GLN A 49 -14.23 8.37 18.06
N ILE A 50 -13.05 8.65 17.48
CA ILE A 50 -12.53 7.87 16.35
C ILE A 50 -12.30 6.41 16.77
N LYS A 51 -11.60 6.17 17.89
CA LYS A 51 -11.33 4.83 18.43
C LYS A 51 -12.63 4.05 18.67
N SER A 52 -13.63 4.71 19.27
CA SER A 52 -14.94 4.12 19.52
C SER A 52 -15.64 3.71 18.22
N ILE A 53 -15.61 4.56 17.20
CA ILE A 53 -16.19 4.20 15.89
C ILE A 53 -15.44 3.02 15.27
N ILE A 54 -14.10 3.05 15.25
CA ILE A 54 -13.30 1.91 14.73
C ILE A 54 -13.66 0.63 15.48
N ALA A 55 -13.75 0.66 16.81
CA ALA A 55 -14.09 -0.50 17.62
C ALA A 55 -15.52 -1.02 17.35
N ALA A 56 -16.49 -0.12 17.15
CA ALA A 56 -17.86 -0.48 16.84
C ALA A 56 -18.03 -1.05 15.43
N THR A 57 -17.29 -0.51 14.44
CA THR A 57 -17.42 -0.93 13.04
C THR A 57 -16.56 -2.14 12.70
N CYS A 58 -15.42 -2.31 13.38
CA CYS A 58 -14.52 -3.44 13.19
C CYS A 58 -14.74 -4.45 14.34
N PRO A 59 -15.75 -5.35 14.27
CA PRO A 59 -15.84 -6.43 15.24
C PRO A 59 -14.49 -7.14 15.24
N ALA A 60 -13.95 -7.44 16.42
CA ALA A 60 -12.58 -7.89 16.59
C ALA A 60 -12.31 -9.08 15.65
N CYS A 61 -11.68 -8.81 14.51
CA CYS A 61 -10.99 -9.83 13.72
C CYS A 61 -9.78 -10.22 14.57
N THR A 62 -10.01 -11.08 15.56
CA THR A 62 -8.99 -11.71 16.37
C THR A 62 -8.30 -12.75 15.49
N GLY A 63 -7.42 -12.27 14.63
CA GLY A 63 -6.57 -13.10 13.78
C GLY A 63 -5.59 -12.25 12.98
N PRO A 64 -4.38 -12.76 12.68
CA PRO A 64 -3.52 -12.15 11.66
C PRO A 64 -4.28 -11.99 10.34
N MET A 65 -3.86 -11.06 9.46
CA MET A 65 -4.48 -10.82 8.14
C MET A 65 -4.75 -12.10 7.32
N SER A 66 -4.00 -13.17 7.60
CA SER A 66 -4.12 -14.48 6.95
C SER A 66 -5.22 -15.40 7.51
N SER A 67 -5.94 -15.05 8.58
CA SER A 67 -6.90 -15.93 9.25
C SER A 67 -8.20 -15.26 9.71
N ALA A 68 -8.51 -14.07 9.22
CA ALA A 68 -9.86 -13.53 9.40
C ALA A 68 -10.84 -14.41 8.60
N PRO A 69 -12.02 -14.77 9.14
CA PRO A 69 -12.98 -15.60 8.41
C PRO A 69 -13.29 -14.93 7.08
N GLU A 70 -13.24 -15.73 6.01
CA GLU A 70 -13.54 -15.36 4.63
C GLU A 70 -14.91 -14.68 4.58
N ARG A 71 -14.90 -13.34 4.68
CA ARG A 71 -16.11 -12.52 4.66
C ARG A 71 -16.57 -12.43 3.22
N THR A 72 -17.38 -13.42 2.82
CA THR A 72 -17.95 -13.58 1.48
C THR A 72 -19.32 -12.91 1.33
N ASP A 73 -19.97 -12.57 2.45
CA ASP A 73 -21.34 -12.08 2.53
C ASP A 73 -21.47 -10.55 2.63
N ASP A 74 -20.35 -9.82 2.69
CA ASP A 74 -20.33 -8.37 2.95
C ASP A 74 -20.38 -7.46 1.69
N HIS A 75 -20.69 -8.04 0.53
CA HIS A 75 -20.71 -7.36 -0.77
C HIS A 75 -21.56 -6.07 -0.81
N HIS A 76 -22.59 -5.97 0.05
CA HIS A 76 -23.51 -4.84 0.12
C HIS A 76 -23.08 -3.74 1.11
N LEU A 77 -22.07 -3.98 1.95
CA LEU A 77 -21.69 -3.10 3.06
C LEU A 77 -20.86 -1.86 2.67
N ARG A 78 -20.48 -1.72 1.39
CA ARG A 78 -19.75 -0.55 0.85
C ARG A 78 -18.54 -0.16 1.73
N GLY A 79 -18.58 1.02 2.36
CA GLY A 79 -17.52 1.51 3.23
C GLY A 79 -17.27 0.66 4.49
N LEU A 80 -18.24 -0.17 4.88
CA LEU A 80 -18.18 -1.06 6.04
C LEU A 80 -17.73 -2.48 5.69
N LYS A 81 -17.28 -2.72 4.44
CA LYS A 81 -16.64 -3.98 4.08
C LYS A 81 -15.42 -4.23 4.96
N SER A 82 -15.27 -5.48 5.39
CA SER A 82 -14.21 -5.91 6.31
C SER A 82 -12.81 -5.60 5.77
N TYR A 83 -12.58 -5.73 4.47
CA TYR A 83 -11.32 -5.38 3.80
C TYR A 83 -10.92 -3.90 4.02
N ARG A 84 -11.88 -2.97 3.88
CA ARG A 84 -11.62 -1.53 4.09
C ARG A 84 -11.33 -1.23 5.56
N LEU A 85 -12.11 -1.84 6.45
CA LEU A 85 -12.00 -1.69 7.89
C LEU A 85 -10.68 -2.24 8.46
N GLN A 86 -10.23 -3.39 7.98
CA GLN A 86 -8.94 -4.00 8.34
C GLN A 86 -7.74 -3.15 7.93
N ARG A 87 -7.87 -2.33 6.87
CA ARG A 87 -6.84 -1.37 6.47
C ARG A 87 -6.89 -0.08 7.28
N LEU A 88 -8.10 0.41 7.56
CA LEU A 88 -8.29 1.67 8.30
C LEU A 88 -7.77 1.59 9.74
N LYS A 89 -7.98 0.46 10.41
CA LYS A 89 -7.59 0.25 11.81
C LYS A 89 -6.09 0.43 12.08
N PRO A 90 -5.16 -0.31 11.43
CA PRO A 90 -3.72 -0.12 11.62
C PRO A 90 -3.29 1.26 11.12
N LYS A 91 -3.84 1.75 10.01
CA LYS A 91 -3.49 3.09 9.50
C LYS A 91 -3.78 4.21 10.51
N PHE A 92 -4.89 4.15 11.23
CA PHE A 92 -5.16 5.09 12.31
C PHE A 92 -4.33 4.80 13.57
N ASN A 93 -4.34 3.55 14.06
CA ASN A 93 -3.76 3.21 15.36
C ASN A 93 -2.23 3.21 15.37
N GLU A 94 -1.61 2.73 14.30
CA GLU A 94 -0.16 2.53 14.21
C GLU A 94 0.53 3.72 13.52
N GLU A 95 -0.14 4.40 12.58
CA GLU A 95 0.43 5.60 11.95
C GLU A 95 -0.04 6.88 12.64
N VAL A 96 -1.33 7.23 12.56
CA VAL A 96 -1.83 8.55 13.01
C VAL A 96 -1.61 8.76 14.52
N LEU A 97 -2.00 7.79 15.36
CA LEU A 97 -1.81 7.92 16.81
C LEU A 97 -0.34 7.94 17.22
N TYR A 98 0.52 7.18 16.52
CA TYR A 98 1.96 7.24 16.76
C TYR A 98 2.49 8.67 16.53
N GLN A 99 2.12 9.32 15.42
CA GLN A 99 2.57 10.70 15.15
C GLN A 99 2.03 11.70 16.19
N ILE A 100 0.78 11.54 16.62
CA ILE A 100 0.18 12.39 17.65
C ILE A 100 0.92 12.24 18.99
N ASN A 101 1.30 11.03 19.36
CA ASN A 101 2.10 10.80 20.56
C ASN A 101 3.46 11.51 20.47
N GLN A 102 4.13 11.49 19.31
CA GLN A 102 5.37 12.25 19.11
C GLN A 102 5.14 13.76 19.25
N ILE A 103 4.04 14.28 18.70
CA ILE A 103 3.66 15.69 18.87
C ILE A 103 3.52 16.03 20.35
N PHE A 104 2.84 15.20 21.15
CA PHE A 104 2.69 15.43 22.58
C PHE A 104 4.03 15.41 23.33
N THR A 105 4.91 14.46 23.03
CA THR A 105 6.26 14.42 23.64
C THR A 105 7.05 15.70 23.35
N HIS A 106 7.07 16.15 22.10
CA HIS A 106 7.81 17.35 21.71
C HIS A 106 7.13 18.65 22.17
N ALA A 107 5.80 18.70 22.18
CA ALA A 107 5.03 19.81 22.74
C ALA A 107 5.30 19.98 24.23
N HIS A 108 5.34 18.87 24.99
CA HIS A 108 5.65 18.89 26.41
C HIS A 108 7.06 19.39 26.68
N ALA A 109 8.06 18.86 25.96
CA ALA A 109 9.45 19.28 26.08
C ALA A 109 9.64 20.77 25.75
N LEU A 110 8.98 21.26 24.68
CA LEU A 110 9.00 22.66 24.32
C LEU A 110 8.34 23.53 25.40
N PHE A 111 7.18 23.12 25.91
CA PHE A 111 6.48 23.84 26.97
C PHE A 111 7.32 23.94 28.25
N GLN A 112 7.99 22.86 28.67
CA GLN A 112 8.90 22.88 29.80
C GLN A 112 10.04 23.88 29.59
N LYS A 113 10.64 23.93 28.40
CA LYS A 113 11.70 24.89 28.07
C LYS A 113 11.20 26.34 28.11
N ILE A 114 9.98 26.61 27.64
CA ILE A 114 9.36 27.94 27.72
C ILE A 114 9.16 28.36 29.18
N VAL A 115 8.72 27.43 30.04
CA VAL A 115 8.48 27.72 31.47
C VAL A 115 9.77 27.90 32.27
N LEU A 116 10.82 27.14 31.94
CA LEU A 116 12.11 27.16 32.65
C LEU A 116 13.11 28.18 32.10
N ALA A 117 12.76 28.93 31.05
CA ALA A 117 13.67 29.87 30.41
C ALA A 117 14.05 31.01 31.39
N PRO A 118 15.36 31.31 31.53
CA PRO A 118 15.82 32.48 32.27
C PRO A 118 15.29 33.79 31.65
N GLU A 119 15.08 34.82 32.47
CA GLU A 119 14.57 36.14 32.05
C GLU A 119 15.38 36.82 30.93
N GLY A 120 16.65 36.42 30.74
CA GLY A 120 17.53 36.93 29.67
C GLY A 120 17.39 36.25 28.30
N VAL A 121 16.61 35.17 28.17
CA VAL A 121 16.44 34.46 26.90
C VAL A 121 15.39 35.16 26.05
N LYS A 122 15.78 35.59 24.84
CA LYS A 122 14.83 36.18 23.88
C LYS A 122 13.88 35.10 23.32
N PRO A 123 12.56 35.36 23.27
CA PRO A 123 11.57 34.41 22.74
C PRO A 123 11.87 33.98 21.30
N ASP A 124 12.31 34.93 20.48
CA ASP A 124 12.59 34.70 19.06
C ASP A 124 13.66 33.62 18.84
N LYS A 125 14.60 33.45 19.79
CA LYS A 125 15.60 32.38 19.74
C LYS A 125 15.01 30.99 19.95
N LEU A 126 13.94 30.89 20.75
CA LEU A 126 13.22 29.64 20.98
C LEU A 126 12.26 29.33 19.83
N ASP A 127 11.69 30.35 19.20
CA ASP A 127 10.86 30.20 17.99
C ASP A 127 11.65 29.54 16.86
N GLU A 128 12.93 29.89 16.70
CA GLU A 128 13.84 29.28 15.72
C GLU A 128 14.56 28.02 16.22
N GLY A 129 14.29 27.61 17.45
CA GLY A 129 14.96 26.53 18.16
C GLY A 129 14.71 25.13 17.57
N SER A 130 15.61 24.21 17.89
CA SER A 130 15.54 22.81 17.43
C SER A 130 14.24 22.11 17.87
N ASP A 131 13.75 22.41 19.08
CA ASP A 131 12.52 21.82 19.60
C ASP A 131 11.28 22.28 18.82
N ARG A 132 11.19 23.57 18.49
CA ARG A 132 10.08 24.13 17.71
C ARG A 132 10.07 23.57 16.30
N LYS A 133 11.25 23.45 15.67
CA LYS A 133 11.42 22.80 14.36
C LYS A 133 11.03 21.33 14.38
N SER A 134 11.41 20.61 15.44
CA SER A 134 11.03 19.21 15.66
C SER A 134 9.52 19.06 15.80
N LEU A 135 8.86 19.92 16.59
CA LEU A 135 7.41 19.94 16.71
C LEU A 135 6.71 20.22 15.37
N THR A 136 7.16 21.22 14.61
CA THR A 136 6.61 21.50 13.26
C THR A 136 6.75 20.29 12.34
N ARG A 137 7.89 19.61 12.37
CA ARG A 137 8.14 18.43 11.55
C ARG A 137 7.16 17.30 11.89
N TRP A 138 6.95 16.99 13.16
CA TRP A 138 6.00 15.95 13.56
C TRP A 138 4.55 16.33 13.25
N VAL A 139 4.20 17.62 13.36
CA VAL A 139 2.91 18.13 12.91
C VAL A 139 2.70 17.91 11.41
N ASP A 140 3.69 18.25 10.58
CA ASP A 140 3.62 17.99 9.13
C ASP A 140 3.49 16.50 8.80
N ILE A 141 4.22 15.62 9.49
CA ILE A 141 4.12 14.17 9.33
C ILE A 141 2.72 13.68 9.75
N ALA A 142 2.19 14.13 10.89
CA ALA A 142 0.84 13.77 11.34
C ALA A 142 -0.23 14.24 10.36
N CYS A 143 -0.16 15.47 9.87
CA CYS A 143 -1.06 16.01 8.85
C CYS A 143 -1.01 15.16 7.57
N LYS A 144 0.19 14.74 7.13
CA LYS A 144 0.35 13.82 5.99
C LYS A 144 -0.29 12.46 6.24
N SER A 145 -0.11 11.87 7.44
CA SER A 145 -0.74 10.61 7.82
C SER A 145 -2.27 10.71 7.89
N ILE A 146 -2.82 11.81 8.41
CA ILE A 146 -4.26 12.06 8.45
C ILE A 146 -4.82 12.19 7.04
N LYS A 147 -4.19 13.01 6.18
CA LYS A 147 -4.59 13.15 4.76
C LYS A 147 -4.50 11.83 4.01
N SER A 148 -3.47 11.03 4.28
CA SER A 148 -3.33 9.66 3.73
C SER A 148 -4.49 8.77 4.18
N THR A 149 -4.88 8.82 5.46
CA THR A 149 -6.02 8.07 6.00
C THR A 149 -7.35 8.49 5.37
N ILE A 150 -7.56 9.80 5.17
CA ILE A 150 -8.74 10.33 4.47
C ILE A 150 -8.74 9.83 3.02
N LYS A 151 -7.61 9.94 2.32
CA LYS A 151 -7.50 9.49 0.94
C LYS A 151 -7.86 8.02 0.80
N ASP A 152 -7.30 7.12 1.61
CA ASP A 152 -7.63 5.69 1.55
C ASP A 152 -9.13 5.42 1.77
N SER A 153 -9.74 6.20 2.65
CA SER A 153 -11.16 6.03 2.93
C SER A 153 -12.09 6.46 1.79
N GLU A 154 -11.61 7.34 0.92
CA GLU A 154 -12.30 7.83 -0.26
C GLU A 154 -11.91 7.03 -1.52
N SER A 155 -10.75 6.38 -1.49
CA SER A 155 -10.23 5.55 -2.58
C SER A 155 -11.18 4.40 -2.95
N SER A 156 -11.22 4.07 -4.24
CA SER A 156 -11.93 2.90 -4.73
C SER A 156 -11.34 1.60 -4.19
N GLU A 157 -12.14 0.54 -4.16
CA GLU A 157 -11.64 -0.80 -3.77
C GLU A 157 -10.47 -1.27 -4.64
N LEU A 158 -10.45 -0.91 -5.95
CA LEU A 158 -9.32 -1.22 -6.81
C LEU A 158 -8.09 -0.39 -6.48
N ASP A 159 -8.25 0.90 -6.20
CA ASP A 159 -7.14 1.78 -5.81
C ASP A 159 -6.47 1.27 -4.53
N LEU A 160 -7.26 0.81 -3.56
CA LEU A 160 -6.74 0.18 -2.35
C LEU A 160 -6.00 -1.10 -2.68
N ALA A 161 -6.57 -2.01 -3.47
CA ALA A 161 -5.89 -3.25 -3.87
C ALA A 161 -4.56 -2.99 -4.60
N GLN A 162 -4.52 -1.95 -5.45
CA GLN A 162 -3.35 -1.55 -6.23
C GLN A 162 -2.20 -1.00 -5.40
N GLU A 163 -2.47 -0.46 -4.21
CA GLU A 163 -1.42 -0.01 -3.30
C GLU A 163 -0.56 -1.17 -2.81
N SER A 164 -1.14 -2.36 -2.62
CA SER A 164 -0.38 -3.57 -2.27
C SER A 164 0.57 -3.99 -3.41
N TRP A 165 0.21 -3.75 -4.66
CA TRP A 165 1.03 -4.12 -5.82
C TRP A 165 2.30 -3.28 -5.95
N HIS A 166 2.28 -2.03 -5.49
CA HIS A 166 3.46 -1.14 -5.56
C HIS A 166 4.70 -1.73 -4.88
N PHE A 167 4.52 -2.53 -3.83
CA PHE A 167 5.61 -3.19 -3.11
C PHE A 167 6.07 -4.49 -3.77
N GLU A 168 5.23 -5.10 -4.62
CA GLU A 168 5.50 -6.38 -5.26
C GLU A 168 6.09 -6.24 -6.68
N VAL A 169 5.77 -5.15 -7.40
CA VAL A 169 6.30 -4.88 -8.75
C VAL A 169 7.83 -4.94 -8.80
N PRO A 170 8.59 -4.28 -7.89
CA PRO A 170 10.06 -4.35 -7.92
C PRO A 170 10.59 -5.78 -7.74
N LYS A 171 9.90 -6.64 -6.97
CA LYS A 171 10.30 -8.03 -6.78
C LYS A 171 10.16 -8.84 -8.06
N ILE A 172 9.07 -8.61 -8.80
CA ILE A 172 8.86 -9.24 -10.12
C ILE A 172 9.91 -8.77 -11.12
N ASP A 173 10.30 -7.48 -11.08
CA ASP A 173 11.37 -6.96 -11.93
C ASP A 173 12.72 -7.60 -11.59
N THR A 174 13.09 -7.70 -10.32
CA THR A 174 14.31 -8.41 -9.89
C THR A 174 14.32 -9.87 -10.35
N MET A 175 13.22 -10.60 -10.11
CA MET A 175 13.08 -12.00 -10.55
C MET A 175 13.22 -12.14 -12.08
N PHE A 176 12.66 -11.18 -12.83
CA PHE A 176 12.76 -11.18 -14.28
C PHE A 176 14.22 -11.03 -14.74
N GLU A 177 14.98 -10.11 -14.15
CA GLU A 177 16.40 -9.91 -14.47
C GLU A 177 17.24 -11.14 -14.14
N GLU A 178 16.99 -11.81 -13.00
CA GLU A 178 17.66 -13.06 -12.63
C GLU A 178 17.40 -14.17 -13.66
N ILE A 179 16.15 -14.35 -14.08
CA ILE A 179 15.77 -15.35 -15.09
C ILE A 179 16.38 -15.06 -16.45
N ILE A 180 16.46 -13.78 -16.85
CA ILE A 180 17.16 -13.37 -18.07
C ILE A 180 18.65 -13.70 -17.96
N GLY A 181 19.26 -13.43 -16.81
CA GLY A 181 20.64 -13.80 -16.50
C GLY A 181 20.90 -15.30 -16.65
N ILE A 182 19.99 -16.15 -16.15
CA ILE A 182 20.08 -17.61 -16.29
C ILE A 182 19.86 -18.05 -17.75
N ALA A 183 18.87 -17.48 -18.43
CA ALA A 183 18.47 -17.90 -19.79
C ALA A 183 19.49 -17.55 -20.88
N TYR A 184 20.25 -16.46 -20.66
CA TYR A 184 21.14 -15.85 -21.65
C TYR A 184 22.53 -15.53 -21.11
N GLN A 185 22.94 -16.19 -20.03
CA GLN A 185 24.23 -15.96 -19.38
C GLN A 185 25.38 -15.87 -20.41
N PRO A 186 26.22 -14.82 -20.36
CA PRO A 186 27.36 -14.72 -21.26
C PRO A 186 28.32 -15.89 -21.01
N LYS A 187 28.64 -16.65 -22.06
CA LYS A 187 29.57 -17.80 -22.01
C LYS A 187 31.01 -17.42 -21.66
N THR A 188 31.34 -16.13 -21.61
CA THR A 188 32.68 -15.61 -21.38
C THR A 188 32.89 -15.22 -19.92
N ASP A 189 34.02 -15.63 -19.36
CA ASP A 189 34.55 -15.12 -18.10
C ASP A 189 34.58 -13.59 -18.15
N PHE A 190 34.23 -12.93 -17.05
CA PHE A 190 34.40 -11.49 -16.95
C PHE A 190 35.71 -11.18 -16.22
N VAL A 191 36.42 -10.19 -16.75
CA VAL A 191 37.66 -9.67 -16.17
C VAL A 191 37.28 -8.47 -15.32
N THR A 192 37.57 -8.51 -14.03
CA THR A 192 37.40 -7.36 -13.13
C THR A 192 38.42 -6.27 -13.46
N GLU A 193 38.20 -5.03 -13.02
CA GLU A 193 39.11 -3.89 -13.31
C GLU A 193 40.55 -4.12 -12.84
N ASP A 194 40.77 -5.00 -11.86
CA ASP A 194 42.08 -5.44 -11.37
C ASP A 194 42.70 -6.61 -12.18
N GLY A 195 42.07 -7.01 -13.28
CA GLY A 195 42.58 -8.04 -14.19
C GLY A 195 42.27 -9.48 -13.78
N ARG A 196 41.51 -9.72 -12.70
CA ARG A 196 41.15 -11.10 -12.30
C ARG A 196 40.08 -11.68 -13.21
N ARG A 197 40.31 -12.91 -13.70
CA ARG A 197 39.31 -13.71 -14.41
C ARG A 197 38.43 -14.43 -13.39
N ILE A 198 37.15 -14.08 -13.34
CA ILE A 198 36.17 -14.84 -12.56
C ILE A 198 35.48 -15.80 -13.52
N SER A 199 35.80 -17.09 -13.37
CA SER A 199 35.14 -18.14 -14.16
C SER A 199 33.71 -18.30 -13.68
N ARG A 200 32.75 -18.14 -14.59
CA ARG A 200 31.32 -18.34 -14.26
C ARG A 200 31.04 -19.84 -14.27
N THR A 201 30.42 -20.33 -13.20
CA THR A 201 29.98 -21.72 -13.13
C THR A 201 28.98 -22.01 -14.26
N PRO A 202 29.20 -23.05 -15.08
CA PRO A 202 28.28 -23.38 -16.16
C PRO A 202 26.92 -23.78 -15.57
N ILE A 203 25.86 -23.10 -16.01
CA ILE A 203 24.48 -23.46 -15.64
C ILE A 203 24.07 -24.70 -16.42
N HIS A 204 23.43 -25.65 -15.74
CA HIS A 204 22.91 -26.87 -16.34
C HIS A 204 21.86 -26.56 -17.43
N GLU A 205 21.99 -27.18 -18.61
CA GLU A 205 21.16 -26.85 -19.79
C GLU A 205 19.64 -26.93 -19.54
N PRO A 206 19.09 -27.96 -18.85
CA PRO A 206 17.72 -27.97 -18.35
C PRO A 206 17.27 -26.71 -17.61
N VAL A 207 18.11 -26.14 -16.75
CA VAL A 207 17.81 -24.91 -16.00
C VAL A 207 17.72 -23.71 -16.94
N VAL A 208 18.64 -23.62 -17.92
CA VAL A 208 18.60 -22.59 -18.97
C VAL A 208 17.31 -22.69 -19.79
N GLN A 209 16.90 -23.90 -20.17
CA GLN A 209 15.67 -24.12 -20.93
C GLN A 209 14.41 -23.78 -20.14
N LEU A 210 14.37 -24.12 -18.84
CA LEU A 210 13.28 -23.73 -17.95
C LEU A 210 13.21 -22.21 -17.78
N ALA A 211 14.34 -21.54 -17.56
CA ALA A 211 14.41 -20.08 -17.46
C ALA A 211 13.87 -19.42 -18.73
N ARG A 212 14.24 -19.91 -19.92
CA ARG A 212 13.68 -19.42 -21.20
C ARG A 212 12.17 -19.58 -21.29
N ARG A 213 11.60 -20.67 -20.75
CA ARG A 213 10.15 -20.88 -20.71
C ARG A 213 9.44 -20.04 -19.64
N MET A 214 10.15 -19.54 -18.63
CA MET A 214 9.62 -18.66 -17.60
C MET A 214 9.46 -17.21 -18.07
N ILE A 215 10.34 -16.72 -18.96
CA ILE A 215 10.30 -15.37 -19.53
C ILE A 215 8.89 -14.95 -20.03
N PRO A 216 8.20 -15.72 -20.91
CA PRO A 216 6.89 -15.31 -21.39
C PRO A 216 5.84 -15.26 -20.28
N ILE A 217 5.93 -16.11 -19.26
CA ILE A 217 5.01 -16.12 -18.10
C ILE A 217 5.13 -14.79 -17.34
N ILE A 218 6.36 -14.40 -16.98
CA ILE A 218 6.61 -13.16 -16.23
C ILE A 218 6.23 -11.94 -17.06
N LYS A 219 6.54 -11.94 -18.37
CA LYS A 219 6.12 -10.85 -19.27
C LYS A 219 4.60 -10.70 -19.31
N LEU A 220 3.86 -11.80 -19.42
CA LEU A 220 2.40 -11.78 -19.43
C LEU A 220 1.85 -11.26 -18.10
N VAL A 221 2.44 -11.63 -16.97
CA VAL A 221 2.04 -11.09 -15.66
C VAL A 221 2.32 -9.59 -15.53
N LYS A 222 3.50 -9.13 -15.94
CA LYS A 222 3.81 -7.69 -15.98
C LYS A 222 2.82 -6.94 -16.86
N ILE A 223 2.51 -7.46 -18.04
CA ILE A 223 1.52 -6.90 -18.96
C ILE A 223 0.13 -6.83 -18.31
N PHE A 224 -0.29 -7.89 -17.61
CA PHE A 224 -1.57 -7.95 -16.93
C PHE A 224 -1.73 -6.85 -15.88
N TYR A 225 -0.82 -6.80 -14.91
CA TYR A 225 -0.89 -5.83 -13.83
C TYR A 225 -0.73 -4.39 -14.33
N ASN A 226 0.12 -4.17 -15.33
CA ASN A 226 0.22 -2.86 -15.98
C ASN A 226 -1.10 -2.45 -16.65
N LYS A 227 -1.78 -3.39 -17.32
CA LYS A 227 -3.06 -3.12 -18.00
C LYS A 227 -4.21 -2.85 -17.06
N ILE A 228 -4.26 -3.49 -15.89
CA ILE A 228 -5.30 -3.23 -14.90
C ILE A 228 -4.97 -2.08 -13.93
N SER A 229 -3.72 -1.59 -13.92
CA SER A 229 -3.23 -0.49 -13.06
C SER A 229 -3.95 0.86 -13.29
N ARG A 230 -3.64 1.85 -12.42
CA ARG A 230 -3.98 3.28 -12.60
C ARG A 230 -3.59 3.85 -13.96
N ARG A 231 -2.52 3.33 -14.59
CA ARG A 231 -2.07 3.76 -15.93
C ARG A 231 -2.75 3.02 -17.07
N GLY A 232 -3.59 2.03 -16.78
CA GLY A 232 -4.34 1.26 -17.77
C GLY A 232 -5.85 1.43 -17.58
N MET A 233 -6.54 0.34 -17.25
CA MET A 233 -8.01 0.31 -17.11
C MET A 233 -8.54 1.26 -16.04
N ASN A 234 -7.76 1.51 -14.97
CA ASN A 234 -8.16 2.38 -13.86
C ASN A 234 -7.86 3.88 -14.14
N GLN A 235 -7.61 4.28 -15.40
CA GLN A 235 -7.54 5.69 -15.77
C GLN A 235 -8.88 6.43 -15.61
N HIS A 236 -9.99 5.70 -15.70
CA HIS A 236 -11.33 6.28 -15.75
C HIS A 236 -12.00 6.50 -14.39
N ARG A 237 -11.23 6.35 -13.29
CA ARG A 237 -11.70 6.39 -11.88
C ARG A 237 -12.94 5.52 -11.67
N PHE A 238 -12.72 4.26 -11.31
CA PHE A 238 -13.82 3.36 -10.98
C PHE A 238 -14.65 3.88 -9.79
N PRO A 239 -15.94 3.49 -9.72
CA PRO A 239 -16.76 3.73 -8.55
C PRO A 239 -16.06 3.31 -7.25
N PRO A 240 -16.32 3.99 -6.13
CA PRO A 240 -15.63 3.72 -4.87
C PRO A 240 -15.88 2.29 -4.35
N PHE A 241 -17.02 1.70 -4.72
CA PHE A 241 -17.46 0.38 -4.28
C PHE A 241 -17.85 -0.49 -5.46
N THR A 242 -17.44 -1.75 -5.40
CA THR A 242 -17.83 -2.81 -6.33
C THR A 242 -18.83 -3.75 -5.66
N LYS A 243 -19.38 -4.70 -6.42
CA LYS A 243 -20.20 -5.80 -5.88
C LYS A 243 -19.36 -6.96 -5.31
N MET A 244 -18.04 -6.82 -5.24
CA MET A 244 -17.18 -7.87 -4.67
C MET A 244 -17.31 -7.96 -3.15
N SER A 245 -17.12 -9.15 -2.61
CA SER A 245 -16.91 -9.35 -1.17
C SER A 245 -15.51 -8.89 -0.75
N SER A 246 -15.30 -8.71 0.56
CA SER A 246 -13.99 -8.41 1.12
C SER A 246 -12.94 -9.48 0.81
N GLU A 247 -13.34 -10.74 0.79
CA GLU A 247 -12.48 -11.85 0.39
C GLU A 247 -11.98 -11.67 -1.05
N GLN A 248 -12.88 -11.42 -2.00
CA GLN A 248 -12.54 -11.22 -3.40
C GLN A 248 -11.62 -10.00 -3.58
N ILE A 249 -11.86 -8.89 -2.86
CA ILE A 249 -10.99 -7.71 -2.91
C ILE A 249 -9.61 -8.04 -2.32
N SER A 250 -9.56 -8.75 -1.19
CA SER A 250 -8.31 -9.18 -0.56
C SER A 250 -7.50 -10.08 -1.48
N TYR A 251 -8.16 -11.01 -2.17
CA TYR A 251 -7.53 -11.87 -3.15
C TYR A 251 -6.87 -11.06 -4.27
N ILE A 252 -7.57 -10.07 -4.83
CA ILE A 252 -7.00 -9.19 -5.87
C ILE A 252 -5.81 -8.39 -5.33
N ALA A 253 -5.88 -7.89 -4.09
CA ALA A 253 -4.78 -7.16 -3.47
C ALA A 253 -3.51 -8.01 -3.28
N HIS A 254 -3.68 -9.29 -2.91
CA HIS A 254 -2.58 -10.22 -2.65
C HIS A 254 -2.25 -11.16 -3.84
N SER A 255 -2.93 -10.99 -4.98
CA SER A 255 -2.71 -11.81 -6.18
C SER A 255 -1.29 -11.67 -6.75
N MET A 256 -0.64 -10.51 -6.54
CA MET A 256 0.73 -10.28 -7.01
C MET A 256 1.79 -10.92 -6.10
N SER A 257 1.56 -10.95 -4.78
CA SER A 257 2.47 -11.60 -3.84
C SER A 257 2.36 -13.13 -3.91
N THR A 258 1.14 -13.65 -4.07
CA THR A 258 0.91 -15.09 -4.34
C THR A 258 1.57 -15.52 -5.63
N PHE A 259 1.50 -14.73 -6.70
CA PHE A 259 2.22 -15.02 -7.95
C PHE A 259 3.72 -15.24 -7.74
N HIS A 260 4.39 -14.43 -6.92
CA HIS A 260 5.81 -14.64 -6.62
C HIS A 260 6.06 -16.04 -6.01
N GLY A 261 5.22 -16.46 -5.05
CA GLY A 261 5.30 -17.81 -4.46
C GLY A 261 4.90 -18.93 -5.42
N ASP A 262 3.86 -18.72 -6.21
CA ASP A 262 3.29 -19.73 -7.11
C ASP A 262 4.13 -19.94 -8.36
N VAL A 263 4.90 -18.94 -8.80
CA VAL A 263 5.93 -19.11 -9.83
C VAL A 263 7.05 -20.02 -9.33
N ILE A 264 7.47 -19.84 -8.08
CA ILE A 264 8.47 -20.69 -7.43
C ILE A 264 7.91 -22.12 -7.29
N ASN A 265 6.65 -22.25 -6.88
CA ASN A 265 6.02 -23.54 -6.59
C ASN A 265 5.29 -24.18 -7.78
N CYS A 266 5.28 -23.54 -8.95
CA CYS A 266 4.53 -23.96 -10.14
C CYS A 266 3.02 -24.19 -9.90
N ASP A 267 2.43 -23.54 -8.91
CA ASP A 267 1.00 -23.63 -8.63
C ASP A 267 0.20 -22.80 -9.66
N SER A 268 -0.98 -23.26 -10.02
CA SER A 268 -1.91 -22.59 -10.94
C SER A 268 -3.18 -22.06 -10.25
N SER A 269 -3.25 -22.13 -8.92
CA SER A 269 -4.43 -21.73 -8.15
C SER A 269 -4.78 -20.23 -8.27
N TYR A 270 -3.80 -19.35 -8.49
CA TYR A 270 -4.03 -17.91 -8.65
C TYR A 270 -4.82 -17.50 -9.93
N LYS A 271 -5.05 -18.44 -10.84
CA LYS A 271 -5.55 -18.17 -12.20
C LYS A 271 -7.06 -18.03 -12.28
N GLU A 272 -7.80 -18.90 -11.61
CA GLU A 272 -9.24 -19.03 -11.83
C GLU A 272 -10.03 -17.83 -11.28
N LEU A 273 -9.62 -17.29 -10.13
CA LEU A 273 -10.29 -16.16 -9.52
C LEU A 273 -9.97 -14.83 -10.22
N MET A 274 -8.72 -14.55 -10.60
CA MET A 274 -8.42 -13.33 -11.37
C MET A 274 -9.10 -13.34 -12.74
N ARG A 275 -9.23 -14.54 -13.36
CA ARG A 275 -9.96 -14.75 -14.62
C ARG A 275 -11.43 -14.36 -14.54
N VAL A 276 -12.06 -14.56 -13.39
CA VAL A 276 -13.49 -14.27 -13.19
C VAL A 276 -13.70 -12.87 -12.64
N LEU A 277 -12.91 -12.45 -11.66
CA LEU A 277 -13.17 -11.21 -10.91
C LEU A 277 -12.97 -9.95 -11.77
N ILE A 278 -11.93 -9.91 -12.62
CA ILE A 278 -11.67 -8.72 -13.43
C ILE A 278 -12.78 -8.48 -14.47
N PRO A 279 -13.18 -9.48 -15.31
CA PRO A 279 -14.27 -9.28 -16.25
C PRO A 279 -15.63 -9.06 -15.61
N LEU A 280 -15.90 -9.70 -14.46
CA LEU A 280 -17.20 -9.61 -13.79
C LEU A 280 -17.39 -8.29 -13.04
N HIS A 281 -16.33 -7.77 -12.40
CA HIS A 281 -16.47 -6.65 -11.47
C HIS A 281 -15.83 -5.35 -11.91
N TYR A 282 -14.83 -5.35 -12.80
CA TYR A 282 -14.13 -4.12 -13.20
C TYR A 282 -14.42 -3.67 -14.62
N ILE A 283 -14.44 -4.57 -15.60
CA ILE A 283 -14.76 -4.20 -16.99
C ILE A 283 -16.14 -3.52 -17.11
N PRO A 284 -17.22 -3.96 -16.41
CA PRO A 284 -18.52 -3.30 -16.50
C PRO A 284 -18.53 -1.88 -15.92
N LEU A 285 -17.55 -1.53 -15.09
CA LEU A 285 -17.44 -0.23 -14.44
C LEU A 285 -16.75 0.82 -15.33
N ILE A 286 -16.27 0.45 -16.52
CA ILE A 286 -15.69 1.40 -17.49
C ILE A 286 -16.82 2.33 -18.01
N PRO A 287 -16.70 3.66 -17.87
CA PRO A 287 -17.75 4.60 -18.26
C PRO A 287 -18.19 4.47 -19.72
N ALA A 288 -19.50 4.56 -19.96
CA ALA A 288 -20.08 4.45 -21.30
C ALA A 288 -19.67 5.59 -22.24
N THR A 289 -19.24 6.73 -21.68
CA THR A 289 -18.76 7.92 -22.42
C THR A 289 -17.48 7.66 -23.23
N ASN A 290 -16.71 6.63 -22.87
CA ASN A 290 -15.54 6.15 -23.62
C ASN A 290 -15.82 4.84 -24.40
N GLY A 291 -17.10 4.49 -24.56
CA GLY A 291 -17.57 3.53 -25.57
C GLY A 291 -17.73 2.08 -25.10
N PRO A 292 -18.79 1.39 -25.57
CA PRO A 292 -18.88 -0.09 -25.59
C PRO A 292 -17.67 -0.76 -26.25
N GLU A 293 -17.00 -0.06 -27.17
CA GLU A 293 -15.77 -0.50 -27.84
C GLU A 293 -14.61 -0.72 -26.85
N LEU A 294 -14.45 0.15 -25.86
CA LEU A 294 -13.39 0.01 -24.86
C LEU A 294 -13.62 -1.20 -23.95
N ARG A 295 -14.88 -1.45 -23.56
CA ARG A 295 -15.23 -2.67 -22.81
C ARG A 295 -14.96 -3.92 -23.63
N THR A 296 -15.39 -3.92 -24.89
CA THR A 296 -15.16 -5.03 -25.83
C THR A 296 -13.67 -5.28 -26.01
N TYR A 297 -12.88 -4.21 -26.20
CA TYR A 297 -11.42 -4.29 -26.25
C TYR A 297 -10.83 -4.97 -25.01
N TYR A 298 -11.23 -4.57 -23.80
CA TYR A 298 -10.70 -5.18 -22.57
C TYR A 298 -11.13 -6.63 -22.41
N ILE A 299 -12.34 -7.00 -22.82
CA ILE A 299 -12.81 -8.40 -22.84
C ILE A 299 -11.92 -9.22 -23.78
N THR A 300 -11.82 -8.83 -25.05
CA THR A 300 -11.03 -9.55 -26.07
C THR A 300 -9.55 -9.62 -25.70
N TRP A 301 -8.99 -8.53 -25.17
CA TRP A 301 -7.61 -8.51 -24.69
C TRP A 301 -7.42 -9.48 -23.52
N PHE A 302 -8.37 -9.55 -22.58
CA PHE A 302 -8.30 -10.44 -21.42
C PHE A 302 -8.40 -11.92 -21.82
N GLU A 303 -9.30 -12.26 -22.75
CA GLU A 303 -9.41 -13.60 -23.33
C GLU A 303 -8.11 -14.02 -24.00
N THR A 304 -7.57 -13.15 -24.87
CA THR A 304 -6.30 -13.39 -25.57
C THR A 304 -5.15 -13.57 -24.57
N TRP A 305 -5.07 -12.72 -23.55
CA TRP A 305 -4.05 -12.81 -22.51
C TRP A 305 -4.17 -14.12 -21.72
N SER A 306 -5.40 -14.52 -21.36
CA SER A 306 -5.68 -15.75 -20.63
C SER A 306 -5.20 -16.98 -21.41
N ASP A 307 -5.46 -17.04 -22.71
CA ASP A 307 -5.03 -18.15 -23.57
C ASP A 307 -3.50 -18.19 -23.69
N GLN A 308 -2.86 -17.04 -23.94
CA GLN A 308 -1.41 -16.94 -24.00
C GLN A 308 -0.75 -17.36 -22.67
N PHE A 309 -1.34 -16.96 -21.55
CA PHE A 309 -0.85 -17.28 -20.21
C PHE A 309 -0.99 -18.76 -19.88
N TYR A 310 -2.14 -19.34 -20.23
CA TYR A 310 -2.37 -20.77 -20.12
C TYR A 310 -1.33 -21.57 -20.90
N LEU A 311 -1.13 -21.23 -22.18
CA LEU A 311 -0.16 -21.90 -23.05
C LEU A 311 1.28 -21.77 -22.53
N ALA A 312 1.67 -20.59 -22.04
CA ALA A 312 2.99 -20.36 -21.48
C ALA A 312 3.27 -21.26 -20.27
N ILE A 313 2.32 -21.34 -19.32
CA ILE A 313 2.44 -22.22 -18.15
C ILE A 313 2.41 -23.69 -18.54
N HIS A 314 1.50 -24.09 -19.45
CA HIS A 314 1.42 -25.47 -19.92
C HIS A 314 2.75 -25.93 -20.53
N ASN A 315 3.36 -25.09 -21.37
CA ASN A 315 4.66 -25.37 -21.99
C ASN A 315 5.79 -25.44 -20.96
N PHE A 316 5.78 -24.57 -19.95
CA PHE A 316 6.73 -24.64 -18.84
C PHE A 316 6.57 -25.95 -18.05
N LYS A 317 5.36 -26.29 -17.59
CA LYS A 317 5.08 -27.51 -16.82
C LYS A 317 5.43 -28.78 -17.60
N ARG A 318 5.12 -28.81 -18.91
CA ARG A 318 5.47 -29.93 -19.79
C ARG A 318 6.98 -30.12 -19.90
N LEU A 319 7.76 -29.04 -19.94
CA LEU A 319 9.21 -29.10 -19.98
C LEU A 319 9.79 -29.56 -18.64
N ALA A 320 9.32 -29.02 -17.52
CA ALA A 320 9.75 -29.42 -16.18
C ALA A 320 9.58 -30.93 -15.96
N LYS A 321 8.38 -31.47 -16.26
CA LYS A 321 8.09 -32.91 -16.17
C LYS A 321 9.03 -33.78 -16.99
N ARG A 322 9.50 -33.31 -18.15
CA ARG A 322 10.44 -34.07 -18.98
C ARG A 322 11.77 -34.25 -18.28
N PHE A 323 12.26 -33.21 -17.60
CA PHE A 323 13.51 -33.27 -16.87
C PHE A 323 13.40 -34.09 -15.58
N ASP A 324 12.25 -34.07 -14.91
CA ASP A 324 12.01 -34.95 -13.75
C ASP A 324 11.98 -36.45 -14.13
N SER A 325 11.52 -36.76 -15.34
CA SER A 325 11.41 -38.14 -15.84
C SER A 325 12.69 -38.71 -16.44
N THR A 326 13.73 -37.90 -16.62
CA THR A 326 15.04 -38.34 -17.12
C THR A 326 16.03 -38.48 -15.96
N PRO A 327 16.59 -39.68 -15.69
CA PRO A 327 17.69 -39.81 -14.75
C PRO A 327 18.90 -39.02 -15.28
N PHE A 328 19.49 -38.16 -14.45
CA PHE A 328 20.71 -37.42 -14.77
C PHE A 328 21.94 -38.32 -14.78
#